data_AF-A0A2T6B8U4-F1
#
_entry.id   AF-A0A2T6B8U4-F1
#
_cell.length_a   1.000
_cell.length_b   1.000
_cell.length_c   1.000
_cell.angle_alpha   90.00
_cell.angle_beta   90.00
_cell.angle_gamma   90.00
#
_symmetry.space_group_name_H-M   'P 1'
#
loop_
_entity.id
_entity.type
_entity.pdbx_description
1 polymer ?
#
loop_
_entity_poly.entity_id
_entity_poly.type
_entity_poly.pdbx_seq_one_letter_code
_entity_poly.pdbx_strand_id
1 'polypeptide(L)'
;MKTPPPAERPAVDRIEIYVRFLDPRSGNAGVFESPCSTVAEAAWRFAEDRDCVSAMAVAISPEGRPVAMSDATDQVREALLDMIREGRFECCPHPIVEDQFDDLMEEARQAAEEDADHERIERAMLHI
;
A
#
# COMPACT_ATOMS: atom_id res chain seq x y z
N MET A 1 5.77 -20.45 42.78
CA MET A 1 4.81 -19.52 42.14
C MET A 1 4.53 -20.06 40.75
N LYS A 2 3.29 -20.44 40.43
CA LYS A 2 2.91 -20.89 39.07
C LYS A 2 2.70 -19.64 38.21
N THR A 3 3.40 -19.55 37.09
CA THR A 3 3.18 -18.53 36.06
C THR A 3 1.74 -18.67 35.57
N PRO A 4 0.96 -17.58 35.48
CA PRO A 4 -0.36 -17.64 34.86
C PRO A 4 -0.21 -18.12 33.40
N PRO A 5 -1.17 -18.91 32.89
CA PRO A 5 -1.15 -19.29 31.48
C PRO A 5 -1.16 -18.01 30.62
N PRO A 6 -0.48 -18.01 29.46
CA PRO A 6 -0.54 -16.88 28.54
C PRO A 6 -2.00 -16.62 28.20
N ALA A 7 -2.43 -15.36 28.32
CA ALA A 7 -3.77 -14.95 27.94
C ALA A 7 -4.03 -15.37 26.49
N GLU A 8 -5.09 -16.15 26.28
CA GLU A 8 -5.49 -16.60 24.95
C GLU A 8 -5.81 -15.36 24.11
N ARG A 9 -5.16 -15.24 22.95
CA ARG A 9 -5.41 -14.10 22.06
C ARG A 9 -6.87 -14.18 21.59
N PRO A 10 -7.62 -13.07 21.59
CA PRO A 10 -8.98 -13.08 21.09
C PRO A 10 -8.99 -13.53 19.62
N ALA A 11 -9.98 -14.34 19.25
CA ALA A 11 -10.15 -14.80 17.88
C ALA A 11 -10.41 -13.62 16.92
N VAL A 12 -9.84 -13.70 15.72
CA VAL A 12 -9.99 -12.70 14.65
C VAL A 12 -10.71 -13.35 13.49
N ASP A 13 -11.79 -12.72 13.01
CA ASP A 13 -12.57 -13.14 11.84
C ASP A 13 -12.13 -12.41 10.57
N ARG A 14 -11.97 -11.08 10.66
CA ARG A 14 -11.55 -10.24 9.54
C ARG A 14 -10.75 -9.02 9.97
N ILE A 15 -10.09 -8.39 9.00
CA ILE A 15 -9.38 -7.12 9.16
C ILE A 15 -10.04 -6.09 8.25
N GLU A 16 -10.32 -4.92 8.80
CA GLU A 16 -10.84 -3.76 8.08
C GLU A 16 -9.81 -2.62 8.14
N ILE A 17 -9.52 -2.00 7.00
CA ILE A 17 -8.57 -0.90 6.90
C ILE A 17 -9.32 0.41 6.68
N TYR A 18 -9.25 1.29 7.66
CA TYR A 18 -9.86 2.61 7.62
C TYR A 18 -8.85 3.64 7.16
N VAL A 19 -9.14 4.30 6.05
CA VAL A 19 -8.31 5.38 5.50
C VAL A 19 -8.79 6.72 6.07
N ARG A 20 -7.85 7.53 6.53
CA ARG A 20 -8.07 8.89 7.00
C ARG A 20 -7.67 9.89 5.93
N PHE A 21 -8.44 10.96 5.82
CA PHE A 21 -8.15 12.09 4.94
C PHE A 21 -8.13 13.39 5.73
N LEU A 22 -7.50 14.43 5.17
CA LEU A 22 -7.49 15.79 5.68
C LEU A 22 -8.15 16.70 4.65
N ASP A 23 -9.36 17.19 4.93
CA ASP A 23 -10.04 18.11 4.02
C ASP A 23 -9.26 19.43 3.93
N PRO A 24 -8.70 19.79 2.76
CA PRO A 24 -7.85 20.97 2.61
C PRO A 24 -8.64 22.29 2.74
N ARG A 25 -9.97 22.26 2.58
CA ARG A 25 -10.82 23.46 2.69
C ARG A 25 -11.15 23.78 4.14
N SER A 26 -11.46 22.74 4.93
CA SER A 26 -11.88 22.92 6.31
C SER A 26 -10.77 22.67 7.33
N GLY A 27 -9.67 22.03 6.93
CA GLY A 27 -8.60 21.59 7.82
C GLY A 27 -8.99 20.44 8.75
N ASN A 28 -10.19 19.86 8.58
CA ASN A 28 -10.68 18.78 9.43
C ASN A 28 -10.22 17.43 8.91
N ALA A 29 -9.86 16.55 9.85
CA ALA A 29 -9.58 15.16 9.53
C ALA A 29 -10.88 14.34 9.53
N GLY A 30 -10.99 13.43 8.56
CA GLY A 30 -12.08 12.47 8.45
C GLY A 30 -11.57 11.04 8.28
N VAL A 31 -12.52 10.10 8.26
CA VAL A 31 -12.31 8.69 7.91
C VAL A 31 -13.33 8.35 6.84
N PHE A 32 -12.94 7.62 5.80
CA PHE A 32 -13.89 7.12 4.81
C PHE A 32 -14.88 6.14 5.46
N GLU A 33 -16.17 6.27 5.15
CA GLU A 33 -17.23 5.44 5.76
C GLU A 33 -17.05 3.94 5.46
N SER A 34 -16.59 3.62 4.25
CA SER A 34 -16.38 2.23 3.81
C SER A 34 -14.94 1.80 4.08
N PRO A 35 -14.68 0.80 4.94
CA PRO A 35 -13.33 0.27 5.11
C PRO A 35 -12.86 -0.46 3.84
N CYS A 36 -11.54 -0.52 3.66
CA CYS A 36 -10.91 -1.43 2.71
C CYS A 36 -10.73 -2.81 3.35
N SER A 37 -10.87 -3.87 2.57
CA SER A 37 -10.65 -5.25 3.04
C SER A 37 -9.19 -5.68 2.92
N THR A 38 -8.41 -4.97 2.11
CA THR A 38 -6.98 -5.25 1.86
C THR A 38 -6.13 -3.98 1.83
N VAL A 39 -4.83 -4.16 2.04
CA VAL A 39 -3.84 -3.07 1.93
C VAL A 39 -3.82 -2.51 0.51
N ALA A 40 -3.95 -3.36 -0.52
CA ALA A 40 -3.99 -2.94 -1.91
C ALA A 40 -5.22 -2.06 -2.22
N GLU A 41 -6.39 -2.38 -1.67
CA GLU A 41 -7.58 -1.52 -1.79
C GLU A 41 -7.38 -0.17 -1.10
N ALA A 42 -6.70 -0.15 0.04
CA ALA A 42 -6.34 1.10 0.71
C ALA A 42 -5.32 1.92 -0.11
N ALA A 43 -4.33 1.26 -0.75
CA ALA A 43 -3.37 1.91 -1.63
C ALA A 43 -4.04 2.53 -2.87
N TRP A 44 -4.99 1.83 -3.48
CA TRP A 44 -5.82 2.40 -4.55
C TRP A 44 -6.57 3.65 -4.08
N ARG A 45 -7.12 3.64 -2.87
CA ARG A 45 -7.79 4.83 -2.33
C ARG A 45 -6.85 6.01 -2.12
N PHE A 46 -5.62 5.77 -1.67
CA PHE A 46 -4.59 6.80 -1.65
C PHE A 46 -4.29 7.30 -3.07
N ALA A 47 -4.20 6.43 -4.06
CA ALA A 47 -3.96 6.86 -5.45
C ALA A 47 -5.13 7.71 -6.02
N GLU A 48 -6.36 7.43 -5.60
CA GLU A 48 -7.56 8.16 -6.06
C GLU A 48 -7.77 9.50 -5.33
N ASP A 49 -7.36 9.60 -4.06
CA ASP A 49 -7.56 10.79 -3.24
C ASP A 49 -6.25 11.25 -2.57
N ARG A 50 -5.72 12.36 -3.08
CA ARG A 50 -4.48 13.02 -2.62
C ARG A 50 -4.57 13.59 -1.21
N ASP A 51 -5.77 13.71 -0.66
CA ASP A 51 -6.00 14.20 0.70
C ASP A 51 -5.93 13.06 1.73
N CYS A 52 -5.70 11.81 1.30
CA CYS A 52 -5.43 10.69 2.20
C CYS A 52 -4.13 10.91 3.00
N VAL A 53 -4.15 10.65 4.31
CA VAL A 53 -3.01 10.96 5.20
C VAL A 53 -2.53 9.79 6.06
N SER A 54 -3.39 8.82 6.36
CA SER A 54 -3.00 7.63 7.15
C SER A 54 -4.00 6.50 7.00
N ALA A 55 -3.62 5.29 7.38
CA ALA A 55 -4.48 4.11 7.38
C ALA A 55 -4.37 3.34 8.71
N MET A 56 -5.50 2.82 9.18
CA MET A 56 -5.58 2.02 10.41
C MET A 56 -6.20 0.67 10.11
N ALA A 57 -5.50 -0.42 10.42
CA ALA A 57 -6.07 -1.76 10.37
C ALA A 57 -6.76 -2.08 11.70
N VAL A 58 -7.99 -2.56 11.63
CA VAL A 58 -8.81 -2.96 12.76
C VAL A 58 -9.15 -4.44 12.62
N ALA A 59 -8.69 -5.25 13.59
CA ALA A 59 -9.05 -6.65 13.67
C ALA A 59 -10.41 -6.80 14.34
N ILE A 60 -11.33 -7.49 13.68
CA ILE A 60 -12.71 -7.69 14.11
C ILE A 60 -12.92 -9.16 14.51
N SER A 61 -13.52 -9.40 15.66
CA SER A 61 -13.89 -10.74 16.12
C SER A 61 -15.11 -11.29 15.38
N PRO A 62 -15.39 -12.60 15.46
CA PRO A 62 -16.60 -13.19 14.89
C PRO A 62 -17.91 -12.55 15.38
N GLU A 63 -17.91 -11.96 16.58
CA GLU A 63 -19.04 -11.22 17.15
C GLU A 63 -19.16 -9.77 16.62
N GLY A 64 -18.31 -9.38 15.66
CA GLY A 64 -18.31 -8.05 15.06
C GLY A 64 -17.69 -6.97 15.95
N ARG A 65 -16.84 -7.34 16.91
CA ARG A 65 -16.21 -6.39 17.84
C ARG A 65 -14.76 -6.11 17.48
N PRO A 66 -14.28 -4.86 17.54
CA PRO A 66 -12.86 -4.57 17.39
C PRO A 66 -12.09 -5.16 18.58
N VAL A 67 -11.07 -5.98 18.27
CA VAL A 67 -10.24 -6.66 19.27
C VAL A 67 -8.78 -6.19 19.24
N ALA A 68 -8.33 -5.63 18.12
CA ALA A 68 -7.02 -5.00 17.99
C ALA A 68 -7.05 -3.90 16.93
N MET A 69 -6.14 -2.94 17.07
CA MET A 69 -5.90 -1.88 16.09
C MET A 69 -4.40 -1.72 15.88
N SER A 70 -3.99 -1.48 14.65
CA SER A 70 -2.59 -1.23 14.29
C SER A 70 -2.50 -0.24 13.14
N ASP A 71 -1.48 0.60 13.18
CA ASP A 71 -1.16 1.47 12.04
C ASP A 71 -0.87 0.61 10.81
N ALA A 72 -1.47 0.97 9.68
CA ALA A 72 -1.30 0.32 8.39
C ALA A 72 -0.71 1.27 7.34
N THR A 73 -0.37 2.50 7.71
CA THR A 73 0.06 3.55 6.78
C THR A 73 1.32 3.15 6.02
N ASP A 74 2.32 2.59 6.70
CA ASP A 74 3.54 2.11 6.03
C ASP A 74 3.23 0.96 5.07
N GLN A 75 2.36 0.03 5.44
CA GLN A 75 1.97 -1.09 4.56
C GLN A 75 1.26 -0.57 3.31
N VAL A 76 0.40 0.43 3.47
CA VAL A 76 -0.29 1.10 2.36
C VAL A 76 0.70 1.86 1.48
N ARG A 77 1.67 2.55 2.07
CA ARG A 77 2.75 3.22 1.31
C ARG A 77 3.54 2.21 0.49
N GLU A 78 4.00 1.11 1.10
CA GLU A 78 4.74 0.07 0.38
C GLU A 78 3.91 -0.56 -0.74
N ALA A 79 2.62 -0.85 -0.52
CA ALA A 79 1.75 -1.35 -1.57
C ALA A 79 1.57 -0.35 -2.72
N LEU A 80 1.53 0.95 -2.43
CA LEU A 80 1.49 1.98 -3.46
C LEU A 80 2.79 2.04 -4.28
N LEU A 81 3.95 1.88 -3.63
CA LEU A 81 5.25 1.76 -4.31
C LEU A 81 5.32 0.51 -5.20
N ASP A 82 4.81 -0.63 -4.74
CA ASP A 82 4.73 -1.85 -5.54
C ASP A 82 3.86 -1.65 -6.79
N MET A 83 2.73 -0.96 -6.66
CA MET A 83 1.89 -0.61 -7.80
C MET A 83 2.60 0.34 -8.80
N ILE A 84 3.43 1.26 -8.31
CA ILE A 84 4.28 2.10 -9.18
C ILE A 84 5.30 1.23 -9.93
N ARG A 85 5.97 0.30 -9.24
CA ARG A 85 6.92 -0.66 -9.85
C ARG A 85 6.27 -1.55 -10.89
N GLU A 86 5.00 -1.91 -10.70
CA GLU A 86 4.19 -2.64 -11.69
C GLU A 86 3.78 -1.79 -12.91
N GLY A 87 4.15 -0.51 -12.97
CA GLY A 87 3.81 0.39 -14.07
C GLY A 87 2.33 0.76 -14.11
N ARG A 88 1.64 0.76 -12.95
CA ARG A 88 0.20 1.10 -12.87
C ARG A 88 -0.08 2.59 -13.04
N PHE A 89 0.95 3.44 -12.97
CA PHE A 89 0.82 4.89 -12.96
C PHE A 89 1.80 5.55 -13.92
N GLU A 90 1.31 6.52 -14.68
CA GLU A 90 2.13 7.37 -15.57
C GLU A 90 2.67 8.62 -14.85
N CYS A 91 2.09 8.97 -13.70
CA CYS A 91 2.47 10.11 -12.87
C CYS A 91 2.31 9.78 -11.39
N CYS A 92 2.93 10.59 -10.51
CA CYS A 92 2.93 10.33 -9.07
C CYS A 92 1.49 10.24 -8.52
N PRO A 93 1.06 9.07 -8.00
CA PRO A 93 -0.33 8.86 -7.60
C PRO A 93 -0.68 9.58 -6.29
N HIS A 94 0.30 9.81 -5.41
CA HIS A 94 0.02 10.39 -4.10
C HIS A 94 1.26 11.09 -3.50
N PRO A 95 1.10 12.22 -2.78
CA PRO A 95 2.21 12.93 -2.15
C PRO A 95 3.07 12.09 -1.18
N ILE A 96 2.48 11.04 -0.58
CA ILE A 96 3.19 10.16 0.38
C ILE A 96 4.33 9.34 -0.24
N VAL A 97 4.39 9.25 -1.56
CA VAL A 97 5.44 8.55 -2.32
C VAL A 97 6.11 9.45 -3.36
N GLU A 98 5.89 10.76 -3.28
CA GLU A 98 6.41 11.73 -4.26
C GLU A 98 7.94 11.76 -4.29
N ASP A 99 8.57 11.61 -3.13
CA ASP A 99 10.02 11.57 -2.98
C ASP A 99 10.67 10.33 -3.61
N GLN A 100 9.92 9.25 -3.81
CA GLN A 100 10.41 7.99 -4.38
C GLN A 100 9.96 7.76 -5.83
N PHE A 101 8.96 8.52 -6.29
CA PHE A 101 8.33 8.26 -7.58
C PHE A 101 9.28 8.42 -8.76
N ASP A 102 10.03 9.53 -8.81
CA ASP A 102 10.92 9.84 -9.93
C ASP A 102 12.05 8.79 -10.06
N ASP A 103 12.63 8.38 -8.93
CA ASP A 103 13.67 7.35 -8.87
C ASP A 103 13.14 6.00 -9.40
N LEU A 104 11.94 5.59 -8.97
CA LEU A 104 11.32 4.34 -9.43
C LEU A 104 10.98 4.35 -10.92
N MET A 105 10.56 5.50 -11.45
CA MET A 105 10.28 5.64 -12.88
C MET A 105 11.56 5.56 -13.72
N GLU A 106 12.67 6.11 -13.23
CA GLU A 106 13.96 6.00 -13.89
C GLU A 106 14.50 4.56 -13.84
N GLU A 107 14.41 3.88 -12.69
CA GLU A 107 14.78 2.47 -12.55
C GLU A 107 13.98 1.58 -13.51
N ALA A 108 12.66 1.77 -13.62
CA ALA A 108 11.81 1.01 -14.52
C ALA A 108 12.20 1.21 -16.00
N ARG A 109 12.55 2.45 -16.38
CA ARG A 109 13.03 2.75 -17.74
C ARG A 109 14.36 2.08 -18.02
N GLN A 110 15.30 2.14 -17.08
CA GLN A 110 16.61 1.53 -17.24
C GLN A 110 16.51 0.00 -17.37
N ALA A 111 15.69 -0.64 -16.53
CA ALA A 111 15.43 -2.07 -16.62
C ALA A 111 14.86 -2.48 -17.99
N ALA A 112 13.92 -1.70 -18.53
CA ALA A 112 13.35 -1.96 -19.86
C ALA A 112 14.40 -1.80 -20.99
N GLU A 113 15.33 -0.85 -20.87
CA GLU A 113 16.44 -0.68 -21.81
C GLU A 113 17.43 -1.85 -21.74
N GLU A 114 17.77 -2.31 -20.54
CA GLU A 114 18.65 -3.45 -20.29
C GLU A 114 18.05 -4.76 -20.84
N ASP A 115 16.75 -5.00 -20.61
CA ASP A 115 16.04 -6.15 -21.16
C ASP A 115 16.03 -6.13 -22.70
N ALA A 116 15.78 -4.97 -23.30
CA ALA A 116 15.80 -4.83 -24.75
C ALA A 116 17.20 -5.05 -25.35
N ASP A 117 18.26 -4.63 -24.65
CA ASP A 117 19.64 -4.92 -25.07
C ASP A 117 19.98 -6.40 -24.91
N HIS A 118 19.55 -7.02 -23.83
CA HIS A 118 19.72 -8.46 -23.60
C HIS A 118 19.10 -9.27 -24.74
N GLU A 119 17.84 -8.99 -25.09
CA GLU A 119 17.17 -9.64 -26.23
C GLU A 119 17.90 -9.39 -27.56
N ARG A 120 18.44 -8.18 -27.77
CA ARG A 120 19.20 -7.84 -28.97
C ARG A 120 20.49 -8.65 -29.07
N ILE A 121 21.22 -8.81 -27.97
CA ILE A 121 22.44 -9.59 -27.89
C ILE A 121 22.14 -11.07 -28.12
N GLU A 122 21.12 -11.63 -27.46
CA GLU A 122 20.71 -13.02 -27.65
C GLU A 122 20.35 -13.32 -29.11
N ARG A 123 19.58 -12.44 -29.76
CA ARG A 123 19.25 -12.58 -31.20
C ARG A 123 20.49 -12.52 -32.09
N ALA A 124 21.43 -11.64 -31.80
CA ALA A 124 22.68 -11.54 -32.57
C ALA A 124 23.53 -12.81 -32.43
N MET A 125 23.57 -13.43 -31.24
CA MET A 125 24.30 -14.67 -30.99
C MET A 125 23.71 -15.89 -31.72
N LEU A 126 22.38 -15.96 -31.89
CA LEU A 126 21.68 -17.04 -32.59
C LEU A 126 21.84 -17.01 -34.12
N HIS A 127 22.35 -15.91 -34.67
CA HIS A 127 22.56 -15.71 -36.11
C HIS A 127 24.03 -15.81 -36.55
N ILE A 128 24.91 -16.35 -35.70
CA ILE A 128 26.32 -16.68 -35.98
C ILE A 128 26.45 -18.20 -36.06
#